data_AF-A0A7D9DEV8-F1
#
_entry.id   AF-A0A7D9DEV8-F1
#
_cell.length_a   1.000
_cell.length_b   1.000
_cell.length_c   1.000
_cell.angle_alpha   90.00
_cell.angle_beta   90.00
_cell.angle_gamma   90.00
#
_symmetry.space_group_name_H-M   'P 1'
#
loop_
_entity.id
_entity.type
_entity.pdbx_description
1 polymer ?
#
loop_
_entity_poly.entity_id
_entity_poly.type
_entity_poly.pdbx_seq_one_letter_code
_entity_poly.pdbx_strand_id
1 'polypeptide(L)'
;MVAMPTILRPADGLFPKSKQNTHLIVKSEFEEEAIKVFEGTGIKVTSEGHEMLGSAIGSHDFVKTFTAEKIDVFVNEIEDFAKIAEHYPQSAYAAFSHCIVSKWRYLMRTVEDIDSLFEPLEDSINQVFIPALTGRSHCNANERSFISLPIRYGGLNIINPITNASHEYQSSQKISAPLKGMIVKQRESFSKPQLQSIKASLRQEKKERMKDMSQQEIGKSLIDNTSFSAAPPVVEKTSGVKELFSTSLTCSPYSLFLSNSCFRNRAATLVLR
;
A
#
# COMPACT_ATOMS: atom_id res chain seq x y z
N MET A 1 -1.07 -50.24 28.62
CA MET A 1 -0.21 -49.04 28.68
C MET A 1 0.49 -48.91 27.33
N VAL A 2 -0.15 -48.20 26.39
CA VAL A 2 0.43 -47.97 25.06
C VAL A 2 1.31 -46.74 25.16
N ALA A 3 2.57 -46.91 24.78
CA ALA A 3 3.62 -45.91 24.86
C ALA A 3 3.18 -44.60 24.17
N MET A 4 3.40 -43.48 24.86
CA MET A 4 3.27 -42.16 24.25
C MET A 4 4.17 -42.06 23.02
N PRO A 5 3.71 -41.50 21.89
CA PRO A 5 4.62 -41.22 20.80
C PRO A 5 5.63 -40.18 21.27
N THR A 6 6.87 -40.63 21.44
CA THR A 6 8.06 -39.80 21.55
C THR A 6 7.97 -38.69 20.51
N ILE A 7 8.01 -37.44 20.96
CA ILE A 7 7.99 -36.24 20.13
C ILE A 7 9.06 -36.39 19.06
N LEU A 8 8.64 -36.77 17.85
CA LEU A 8 9.49 -36.84 16.66
C LEU A 8 10.03 -35.44 16.43
N ARG A 9 11.33 -35.29 16.65
CA ARG A 9 12.10 -34.06 16.44
C ARG A 9 11.91 -33.62 14.98
N PRO A 10 11.28 -32.45 14.71
CA PRO A 10 11.24 -31.92 13.35
C PRO A 10 12.68 -31.53 12.96
N ALA A 11 13.12 -31.90 11.76
CA ALA A 11 14.46 -31.56 11.25
C ALA A 11 14.70 -30.04 11.16
N ASP A 12 13.63 -29.24 11.15
CA ASP A 12 13.66 -27.83 10.75
C ASP A 12 13.84 -26.83 11.91
N GLY A 13 14.11 -27.30 13.15
CA GLY A 13 14.53 -26.43 14.26
C GLY A 13 13.52 -25.38 14.76
N LEU A 14 12.30 -25.32 14.23
CA LEU A 14 11.25 -24.41 14.68
C LEU A 14 10.50 -25.03 15.87
N PHE A 15 10.92 -24.68 17.09
CA PHE A 15 10.12 -24.99 18.28
C PHE A 15 8.89 -24.08 18.31
N PRO A 16 7.67 -24.60 18.53
CA PRO A 16 6.52 -23.75 18.81
C PRO A 16 6.82 -22.95 20.09
N LYS A 17 7.08 -21.65 19.93
CA LYS A 17 7.35 -20.76 21.06
C LYS A 17 6.08 -20.61 21.88
N SER A 18 6.13 -21.14 23.11
CA SER A 18 5.15 -21.03 24.21
C SER A 18 3.68 -21.30 23.83
N LYS A 19 3.04 -22.18 24.60
CA LYS A 19 1.62 -22.59 24.45
C LYS A 19 0.58 -21.46 24.33
N GLN A 20 0.93 -20.20 24.55
CA GLN A 20 0.01 -19.06 24.69
C GLN A 20 -0.27 -18.28 23.39
N ASN A 21 0.52 -18.47 22.33
CA ASN A 21 0.41 -17.69 21.08
C ASN A 21 -0.01 -18.53 19.86
N THR A 22 -0.45 -19.76 20.07
CA THR A 22 -0.88 -20.65 18.98
C THR A 22 -2.39 -20.58 18.83
N HIS A 23 -2.83 -20.11 17.66
CA HIS A 23 -4.24 -20.01 17.30
C HIS A 23 -4.57 -21.07 16.24
N LEU A 24 -5.64 -21.81 16.46
CA LEU A 24 -6.17 -22.78 15.51
C LEU A 24 -7.46 -22.24 14.93
N ILE A 25 -7.46 -21.97 13.63
CA ILE A 25 -8.66 -21.55 12.89
C ILE A 25 -9.32 -22.80 12.34
N VAL A 26 -10.57 -23.05 12.73
CA VAL A 26 -11.33 -24.25 12.37
C VAL A 26 -12.63 -23.84 11.71
N LYS A 27 -13.13 -24.65 10.78
CA LYS A 27 -14.50 -24.49 10.26
C LYS A 27 -15.49 -24.70 11.41
N SER A 28 -16.60 -23.95 11.39
CA SER A 28 -17.61 -23.97 12.46
C SER A 28 -18.14 -25.37 12.78
N GLU A 29 -18.20 -26.27 11.81
CA GLU A 29 -18.64 -27.66 11.97
C GLU A 29 -17.76 -28.51 12.91
N PHE A 30 -16.47 -28.19 13.01
CA PHE A 30 -15.49 -28.97 13.77
C PHE A 30 -14.97 -28.25 15.01
N GLU A 31 -15.59 -27.14 15.40
CA GLU A 31 -15.13 -26.33 16.54
C GLU A 31 -15.20 -27.13 17.85
N GLU A 32 -16.30 -27.85 18.10
CA GLU A 32 -16.47 -28.67 19.29
C GLU A 32 -15.50 -29.85 19.36
N GLU A 33 -15.22 -30.49 18.22
CA GLU A 33 -14.26 -31.59 18.13
C GLU A 33 -12.83 -31.10 18.35
N ALA A 34 -12.49 -29.95 17.76
CA ALA A 34 -11.18 -29.33 17.94
C ALA A 34 -10.95 -28.93 19.41
N ILE A 35 -11.95 -28.38 20.09
CA ILE A 35 -11.85 -28.04 21.51
C ILE A 35 -11.56 -29.30 22.34
N LYS A 36 -12.27 -30.42 22.08
CA LYS A 36 -12.04 -31.69 22.77
C LYS A 36 -10.65 -32.28 22.53
N VAL A 37 -10.17 -32.24 21.28
CA VAL A 37 -8.85 -32.81 20.90
C VAL A 37 -7.69 -31.98 21.47
N PHE A 38 -7.85 -30.66 21.53
CA PHE A 38 -6.79 -29.74 21.98
C PHE A 38 -6.96 -29.31 23.45
N GLU A 39 -7.88 -29.92 24.19
CA GLU A 39 -8.06 -29.70 25.61
C GLU A 39 -6.75 -29.96 26.38
N GLY A 40 -6.33 -29.03 27.24
CA GLY A 40 -5.08 -29.12 28.01
C GLY A 40 -3.78 -28.74 27.26
N THR A 41 -3.85 -28.42 25.96
CA THR A 41 -2.66 -28.00 25.18
C THR A 41 -2.38 -26.48 25.25
N GLY A 42 -3.38 -25.67 25.63
CA GLY A 42 -3.29 -24.21 25.72
C GLY A 42 -3.56 -23.45 24.41
N ILE A 43 -3.89 -24.17 23.34
CA ILE A 43 -4.18 -23.61 22.01
C ILE A 43 -5.56 -22.93 22.02
N LYS A 44 -5.64 -21.72 21.48
CA LYS A 44 -6.91 -21.00 21.31
C LYS A 44 -7.56 -21.41 20.00
N VAL A 45 -8.74 -22.02 20.07
CA VAL A 45 -9.55 -22.38 18.91
C VAL A 45 -10.48 -21.21 18.58
N THR A 46 -10.58 -20.83 17.31
CA THR A 46 -11.47 -19.74 16.87
C THR A 46 -12.03 -20.10 15.50
N SER A 47 -13.33 -19.90 15.29
CA SER A 47 -14.00 -20.20 14.01
C SER A 47 -14.13 -18.99 13.09
N GLU A 48 -14.20 -17.77 13.64
CA GLU A 48 -14.45 -16.54 12.88
C GLU A 48 -13.20 -16.02 12.14
N GLY A 49 -12.04 -16.04 12.80
CA GLY A 49 -10.78 -15.59 12.21
C GLY A 49 -9.77 -15.09 13.24
N HIS A 50 -8.57 -14.76 12.78
CA HIS A 50 -7.49 -14.22 13.60
C HIS A 50 -6.56 -13.32 12.77
N GLU A 51 -6.00 -12.27 13.38
CA GLU A 51 -4.97 -11.44 12.76
C GLU A 51 -3.62 -12.16 12.78
N MET A 52 -3.04 -12.42 11.62
CA MET A 52 -1.71 -13.02 11.49
C MET A 52 -0.79 -12.12 10.68
N LEU A 53 0.34 -11.73 11.29
CA LEU A 53 1.38 -10.89 10.67
C LEU A 53 0.89 -9.52 10.16
N GLY A 54 -0.22 -9.01 10.70
CA GLY A 54 -0.82 -7.73 10.27
C GLY A 54 -1.90 -7.87 9.19
N SER A 55 -2.33 -9.09 8.86
CA SER A 55 -3.43 -9.38 7.94
C SER A 55 -4.46 -10.28 8.62
N ALA A 56 -5.75 -10.08 8.34
CA ALA A 56 -6.79 -10.98 8.80
C ALA A 56 -6.79 -12.29 8.00
N ILE A 57 -7.01 -13.41 8.69
CA ILE A 57 -7.27 -14.73 8.11
C ILE A 57 -8.53 -15.27 8.77
N GLY A 58 -9.49 -15.78 7.99
CA GLY A 58 -10.71 -16.36 8.54
C GLY A 58 -11.89 -16.22 7.59
N SER A 59 -13.07 -16.06 8.18
CA SER A 59 -14.30 -15.75 7.46
C SER A 59 -14.18 -14.41 6.72
N HIS A 60 -14.88 -14.32 5.60
CA HIS A 60 -14.92 -13.11 4.78
C HIS A 60 -15.49 -11.91 5.55
N ASP A 61 -16.47 -12.13 6.43
CA ASP A 61 -17.05 -11.06 7.24
C ASP A 61 -16.04 -10.51 8.25
N PHE A 62 -15.27 -11.39 8.90
CA PHE A 62 -14.19 -10.99 9.81
C PHE A 62 -13.12 -10.17 9.09
N VAL A 63 -12.73 -10.62 7.88
CA VAL A 63 -11.75 -9.92 7.05
C VAL A 63 -12.24 -8.53 6.65
N LYS A 64 -13.52 -8.39 6.30
CA LYS A 64 -14.13 -7.11 5.96
C LYS A 64 -14.15 -6.15 7.14
N THR A 65 -14.63 -6.59 8.31
CA THR A 65 -14.67 -5.76 9.53
C THR A 65 -13.26 -5.32 9.93
N PHE A 66 -12.30 -6.24 9.96
CA PHE A 66 -10.90 -5.92 10.26
C PHE A 66 -10.33 -4.90 9.28
N THR A 67 -10.61 -5.06 7.99
CA THR A 67 -10.08 -4.16 6.95
C THR A 67 -10.71 -2.77 7.08
N ALA A 68 -12.02 -2.69 7.35
CA ALA A 68 -12.71 -1.43 7.59
C ALA A 68 -12.10 -0.68 8.79
N GLU A 69 -11.90 -1.36 9.92
CA GLU A 69 -11.26 -0.76 11.10
C GLU A 69 -9.85 -0.22 10.81
N LYS A 70 -9.05 -0.94 10.02
CA LYS A 70 -7.72 -0.46 9.61
C LYS A 70 -7.80 0.75 8.69
N ILE A 71 -8.79 0.79 7.80
CA ILE A 71 -9.01 1.91 6.89
C ILE A 71 -9.41 3.15 7.67
N ASP A 72 -10.27 3.03 8.68
CA ASP A 72 -10.64 4.14 9.56
C ASP A 72 -9.41 4.73 10.28
N VAL A 73 -8.49 3.87 10.75
CA VAL A 73 -7.21 4.34 11.31
C VAL A 73 -6.40 5.11 10.28
N PHE A 74 -6.34 4.64 9.03
CA PHE A 74 -5.62 5.36 7.97
C PHE A 74 -6.28 6.69 7.59
N VAL A 75 -7.61 6.77 7.59
CA VAL A 75 -8.35 8.01 7.36
C VAL A 75 -7.98 9.04 8.42
N ASN A 76 -8.00 8.65 9.70
CA ASN A 76 -7.60 9.55 10.80
C ASN A 76 -6.14 10.02 10.65
N GLU A 77 -5.21 9.11 10.30
CA GLU A 77 -3.82 9.51 10.08
C GLU A 77 -3.68 10.49 8.89
N ILE A 78 -4.49 10.35 7.82
CA ILE A 78 -4.48 11.25 6.67
C ILE A 78 -4.98 12.65 7.05
N GLU A 79 -6.01 12.75 7.88
CA GLU A 79 -6.50 14.03 8.39
C GLU A 79 -5.42 14.74 9.21
N ASP A 80 -4.66 14.00 10.02
CA ASP A 80 -3.52 14.56 10.74
C ASP A 80 -2.39 15.00 9.80
N PHE A 81 -2.11 14.23 8.75
CA PHE A 81 -1.17 14.66 7.70
C PHE A 81 -1.63 15.90 6.95
N ALA A 82 -2.94 16.07 6.75
CA ALA A 82 -3.48 17.26 6.11
C ALA A 82 -3.24 18.52 6.94
N LYS A 83 -3.43 18.46 8.27
CA LYS A 83 -3.10 19.57 9.18
C LYS A 83 -1.62 19.96 9.10
N ILE A 84 -0.73 18.97 9.00
CA ILE A 84 0.72 19.21 8.84
C ILE A 84 1.02 19.78 7.45
N ALA A 85 0.28 19.36 6.42
CA ALA A 85 0.48 19.78 5.04
C ALA A 85 0.22 21.29 4.85
N GLU A 86 -0.67 21.90 5.64
CA GLU A 86 -0.93 23.34 5.61
C GLU A 86 0.33 24.17 5.87
N HIS A 87 1.19 23.71 6.79
CA HIS A 87 2.43 24.41 7.15
C HIS A 87 3.66 23.86 6.41
N TYR A 88 3.72 22.55 6.19
CA TYR A 88 4.89 21.85 5.65
C TYR A 88 4.49 20.83 4.58
N PRO A 89 3.99 21.27 3.40
CA PRO A 89 3.40 20.39 2.39
C PRO A 89 4.39 19.33 1.87
N GLN A 90 5.64 19.73 1.64
CA GLN A 90 6.72 18.83 1.18
C GLN A 90 6.99 17.70 2.19
N SER A 91 7.02 18.02 3.48
CA SER A 91 7.29 17.05 4.55
C SER A 91 6.11 16.11 4.74
N ALA A 92 4.89 16.65 4.71
CA ALA A 92 3.66 15.86 4.78
C ALA A 92 3.56 14.87 3.61
N TYR A 93 3.84 15.32 2.37
CA TYR A 93 3.86 14.45 1.20
C TYR A 93 4.92 13.33 1.28
N ALA A 94 6.13 13.65 1.75
CA ALA A 94 7.18 12.64 1.97
C ALA A 94 6.76 11.62 3.03
N ALA A 95 6.20 12.08 4.15
CA ALA A 95 5.71 11.19 5.22
C ALA A 95 4.55 10.31 4.74
N PHE A 96 3.58 10.87 4.01
CA PHE A 96 2.47 10.15 3.40
C PHE A 96 2.96 9.03 2.46
N SER A 97 3.81 9.38 1.49
CA SER A 97 4.28 8.45 0.46
C SER A 97 5.15 7.31 1.01
N HIS A 98 5.91 7.54 2.08
CA HIS A 98 6.77 6.53 2.68
C HIS A 98 6.11 5.75 3.82
N CYS A 99 5.24 6.38 4.62
CA CYS A 99 4.61 5.75 5.78
C CYS A 99 3.26 5.13 5.39
N ILE A 100 2.25 5.97 5.19
CA ILE A 100 0.85 5.60 4.96
C ILE A 100 0.69 4.69 3.74
N VAL A 101 1.25 5.09 2.60
CA VAL A 101 1.11 4.34 1.34
C VAL A 101 1.71 2.92 1.46
N SER A 102 2.74 2.77 2.29
CA SER A 102 3.35 1.45 2.52
C SER A 102 2.47 0.54 3.38
N LYS A 103 1.73 1.11 4.35
CA LYS A 103 0.83 0.38 5.26
C LYS A 103 -0.36 -0.20 4.49
N TRP A 104 -1.11 0.62 3.75
CA TRP A 104 -2.25 0.08 3.01
C TRP A 104 -1.83 -0.81 1.84
N ARG A 105 -0.66 -0.57 1.23
CA ARG A 105 -0.16 -1.43 0.14
C ARG A 105 0.16 -2.83 0.65
N TYR A 106 0.52 -2.97 1.92
CA TYR A 106 0.64 -4.28 2.55
C TYR A 106 -0.73 -4.98 2.55
N LEU A 107 -1.80 -4.32 3.04
CA LEU A 107 -3.16 -4.90 3.04
C LEU A 107 -3.64 -5.27 1.63
N MET A 108 -3.44 -4.40 0.63
CA MET A 108 -3.76 -4.68 -0.79
C MET A 108 -3.06 -5.93 -1.36
N ARG A 109 -1.96 -6.37 -0.75
CA ARG A 109 -1.21 -7.55 -1.22
C ARG A 109 -1.55 -8.82 -0.48
N THR A 110 -2.22 -8.72 0.67
CA THR A 110 -2.48 -9.84 1.57
C THR A 110 -3.95 -10.24 1.61
N VAL A 111 -4.87 -9.32 1.34
CA VAL A 111 -6.31 -9.55 1.37
C VAL A 111 -6.93 -9.36 -0.02
N GLU A 112 -7.87 -10.24 -0.36
CA GLU A 112 -8.62 -10.20 -1.62
C GLU A 112 -9.94 -9.44 -1.50
N ASP A 113 -10.42 -8.92 -2.63
CA ASP A 113 -11.74 -8.29 -2.77
C ASP A 113 -12.03 -7.14 -1.78
N ILE A 114 -11.00 -6.36 -1.46
CA ILE A 114 -11.08 -5.19 -0.56
C ILE A 114 -11.21 -3.85 -1.28
N ASP A 115 -11.29 -3.85 -2.61
CA ASP A 115 -11.24 -2.64 -3.44
C ASP A 115 -12.30 -1.59 -3.01
N SER A 116 -13.53 -2.04 -2.75
CA SER A 116 -14.63 -1.17 -2.33
C SER A 116 -14.48 -0.60 -0.92
N LEU A 117 -13.75 -1.27 -0.03
CA LEU A 117 -13.55 -0.80 1.34
C LEU A 117 -12.64 0.44 1.40
N PHE A 118 -11.87 0.71 0.34
CA PHE A 118 -10.99 1.87 0.25
C PHE A 118 -11.67 3.17 -0.18
N GLU A 119 -12.98 3.16 -0.43
CA GLU A 119 -13.76 4.37 -0.75
C GLU A 119 -13.60 5.51 0.26
N PRO A 120 -13.81 5.31 1.58
CA PRO A 120 -13.60 6.38 2.58
C PRO A 120 -12.17 6.91 2.62
N LEU A 121 -11.18 6.05 2.30
CA LEU A 121 -9.78 6.45 2.24
C LEU A 121 -9.51 7.37 1.06
N GLU A 122 -10.03 7.02 -0.12
CA GLU A 122 -9.89 7.84 -1.33
C GLU A 122 -10.61 9.17 -1.19
N ASP A 123 -11.79 9.18 -0.54
CA ASP A 123 -12.52 10.41 -0.25
C ASP A 123 -11.71 11.35 0.66
N SER A 124 -11.11 10.83 1.74
CA SER A 124 -10.23 11.62 2.61
C SER A 124 -9.00 12.17 1.86
N ILE A 125 -8.38 11.37 0.99
CA ILE A 125 -7.27 11.83 0.15
C ILE A 125 -7.70 12.97 -0.78
N ASN A 126 -8.85 12.81 -1.44
CA ASN A 126 -9.33 13.73 -2.45
C ASN A 126 -9.87 15.04 -1.87
N GLN A 127 -10.62 14.95 -0.76
CA GLN A 127 -11.33 16.08 -0.18
C GLN A 127 -10.52 16.83 0.90
N VAL A 128 -9.58 16.15 1.57
CA VAL A 128 -8.86 16.73 2.72
C VAL A 128 -7.37 16.89 2.40
N PHE A 129 -6.68 15.80 2.06
CA PHE A 129 -5.22 15.80 1.94
C PHE A 129 -4.70 16.54 0.70
N ILE A 130 -5.26 16.27 -0.49
CA ILE A 130 -4.82 16.93 -1.73
C ILE A 130 -5.08 18.45 -1.68
N PRO A 131 -6.26 18.93 -1.23
CA PRO A 131 -6.51 20.35 -1.02
C PRO A 131 -5.52 21.00 -0.05
N ALA A 132 -5.26 20.38 1.11
CA ALA A 132 -4.28 20.87 2.07
C ALA A 132 -2.85 20.92 1.50
N LEU A 133 -2.47 19.94 0.68
CA LEU A 133 -1.16 19.88 0.04
C LEU A 133 -0.97 20.96 -1.04
N THR A 134 -2.03 21.27 -1.78
CA THR A 134 -1.98 22.21 -2.92
C THR A 134 -2.38 23.64 -2.55
N GLY A 135 -2.91 23.85 -1.34
CA GLY A 135 -3.44 25.14 -0.89
C GLY A 135 -4.73 25.56 -1.61
N ARG A 136 -5.46 24.61 -2.22
CA ARG A 136 -6.71 24.85 -2.95
C ARG A 136 -7.91 24.39 -2.12
N SER A 137 -9.11 24.86 -2.47
CA SER A 137 -10.35 24.51 -1.76
C SER A 137 -10.97 23.17 -2.17
N HIS A 138 -10.72 22.70 -3.39
CA HIS A 138 -11.26 21.43 -3.88
C HIS A 138 -10.38 20.85 -4.99
N CYS A 139 -10.40 19.52 -5.14
CA CYS A 139 -9.74 18.81 -6.24
C CYS A 139 -10.81 18.25 -7.20
N ASN A 140 -10.75 18.66 -8.47
CA ASN A 140 -11.69 18.15 -9.48
C ASN A 140 -11.31 16.72 -9.91
N ALA A 141 -12.26 15.94 -10.44
CA ALA A 141 -12.02 14.57 -10.89
C ALA A 141 -10.88 14.46 -11.94
N ASN A 142 -10.80 15.41 -12.87
CA ASN A 142 -9.72 15.47 -13.86
C ASN A 142 -8.36 15.74 -13.19
N GLU A 143 -8.32 16.66 -12.23
CA GLU A 143 -7.10 16.96 -11.47
C GLU A 143 -6.68 15.76 -10.62
N ARG A 144 -7.64 15.05 -10.01
CA ARG A 144 -7.39 13.85 -9.22
C ARG A 144 -6.75 12.74 -10.05
N SER A 145 -7.24 12.53 -11.27
CA SER A 145 -6.65 11.58 -12.22
C SER A 145 -5.21 11.97 -12.58
N PHE A 146 -4.99 13.26 -12.88
CA PHE A 146 -3.65 13.77 -13.20
C PHE A 146 -2.66 13.66 -12.03
N ILE A 147 -3.09 14.01 -10.81
CA ILE A 147 -2.32 13.89 -9.57
C ILE A 147 -1.92 12.43 -9.29
N SER A 148 -2.74 11.47 -9.69
CA SER A 148 -2.44 10.05 -9.54
C SER A 148 -1.27 9.57 -10.41
N LEU A 149 -0.97 10.29 -11.49
CA LEU A 149 0.11 9.93 -12.40
C LEU A 149 1.49 10.09 -11.75
N PRO A 150 2.49 9.29 -12.16
CA PRO A 150 3.86 9.45 -11.72
C PRO A 150 4.44 10.80 -12.12
N ILE A 151 5.43 11.28 -11.34
CA ILE A 151 6.17 12.53 -11.58
C ILE A 151 6.71 12.62 -13.01
N ARG A 152 7.13 11.49 -13.60
CA ARG A 152 7.66 11.44 -14.98
C ARG A 152 6.63 11.80 -16.05
N TYR A 153 5.35 11.77 -15.71
CA TYR A 153 4.22 12.12 -16.55
C TYR A 153 3.49 13.38 -16.05
N GLY A 154 4.12 14.14 -15.14
CA GLY A 154 3.60 15.42 -14.64
C GLY A 154 2.71 15.34 -13.40
N GLY A 155 2.42 14.16 -12.84
CA GLY A 155 1.60 14.00 -11.63
C GLY A 155 2.40 13.94 -10.32
N LEU A 156 1.72 13.66 -9.20
CA LEU A 156 2.31 13.54 -7.86
C LEU A 156 2.39 12.11 -7.35
N ASN A 157 2.08 11.10 -8.18
CA ASN A 157 2.11 9.69 -7.80
C ASN A 157 1.26 9.35 -6.56
N ILE A 158 0.20 10.11 -6.31
CA ILE A 158 -0.80 9.83 -5.26
C ILE A 158 -1.83 8.88 -5.86
N ILE A 159 -1.48 7.59 -5.86
CA ILE A 159 -2.25 6.53 -6.51
C ILE A 159 -3.63 6.42 -5.85
N ASN A 160 -4.68 6.24 -6.66
CA ASN A 160 -6.01 5.90 -6.15
C ASN A 160 -5.99 4.47 -5.58
N PRO A 161 -6.35 4.26 -4.31
CA PRO A 161 -6.26 2.97 -3.65
C PRO A 161 -7.24 1.95 -4.22
N ILE A 162 -8.44 2.37 -4.62
CA ILE A 162 -9.51 1.51 -5.16
C ILE A 162 -9.05 0.86 -6.47
N THR A 163 -8.54 1.65 -7.41
CA THR A 163 -8.12 1.12 -8.72
C THR A 163 -6.84 0.30 -8.65
N ASN A 164 -6.01 0.50 -7.62
CA ASN A 164 -4.71 -0.14 -7.50
C ASN A 164 -4.73 -1.42 -6.63
N ALA A 165 -5.74 -1.61 -5.78
CA ALA A 165 -5.82 -2.73 -4.84
C ALA A 165 -5.81 -4.09 -5.56
N SER A 166 -6.73 -4.34 -6.49
CA SER A 166 -6.76 -5.54 -7.34
C SER A 166 -5.43 -5.84 -8.04
N HIS A 167 -4.77 -4.82 -8.61
CA HIS A 167 -3.49 -4.99 -9.29
C HIS A 167 -2.34 -5.38 -8.36
N GLU A 168 -2.28 -4.82 -7.15
CA GLU A 168 -1.25 -5.18 -6.16
C GLU A 168 -1.48 -6.60 -5.62
N TYR A 169 -2.74 -7.01 -5.43
CA TYR A 169 -3.08 -8.39 -5.05
C TYR A 169 -2.67 -9.39 -6.12
N GLN A 170 -3.06 -9.17 -7.38
CA GLN A 170 -2.67 -10.02 -8.52
C GLN A 170 -1.15 -10.10 -8.69
N SER A 171 -0.44 -8.98 -8.50
CA SER A 171 1.01 -8.96 -8.54
C SER A 171 1.62 -9.79 -7.41
N SER A 172 1.06 -9.69 -6.20
CA SER A 172 1.47 -10.51 -5.04
C SER A 172 1.29 -12.00 -5.31
N GLN A 173 0.16 -12.39 -5.89
CA GLN A 173 -0.11 -13.77 -6.29
C GLN A 173 0.88 -14.27 -7.35
N LYS A 174 1.12 -13.50 -8.43
CA LYS A 174 2.09 -13.85 -9.49
C LYS A 174 3.50 -14.06 -8.92
N ILE A 175 3.93 -13.20 -7.98
CA ILE A 175 5.24 -13.31 -7.33
C ILE A 175 5.34 -14.56 -6.46
N SER A 176 4.26 -14.88 -5.73
CA SER A 176 4.24 -15.97 -4.74
C SER A 176 3.91 -17.33 -5.35
N ALA A 177 3.33 -17.37 -6.55
CA ALA A 177 2.88 -18.59 -7.24
C ALA A 177 4.00 -19.65 -7.40
N PRO A 178 5.24 -19.32 -7.81
CA PRO A 178 6.30 -20.32 -7.90
C PRO A 178 6.59 -20.97 -6.54
N LEU A 179 6.65 -20.16 -5.47
CA LEU A 179 6.90 -20.66 -4.12
C LEU A 179 5.75 -21.53 -3.62
N LYS A 180 4.50 -21.08 -3.81
CA LYS A 180 3.30 -21.86 -3.49
C LYS A 180 3.32 -23.22 -4.21
N GLY A 181 3.64 -23.23 -5.50
CA GLY A 181 3.72 -24.46 -6.30
C GLY A 181 4.82 -25.41 -5.82
N MET A 182 5.94 -24.90 -5.30
CA MET A 182 6.99 -25.74 -4.71
C MET A 182 6.59 -26.33 -3.36
N ILE A 183 5.93 -25.55 -2.50
CA ILE A 183 5.43 -26.02 -1.20
C ILE A 183 4.45 -27.18 -1.42
N VAL A 184 3.52 -27.04 -2.37
CA VAL A 184 2.58 -28.11 -2.72
C VAL A 184 3.30 -29.35 -3.25
N LYS A 185 4.37 -29.17 -4.05
CA LYS A 185 5.17 -30.26 -4.61
C LYS A 185 6.28 -30.78 -3.69
N GLN A 186 6.41 -30.24 -2.47
CA GLN A 186 7.46 -30.57 -1.50
C GLN A 186 8.88 -30.55 -2.11
N ARG A 187 9.21 -29.51 -2.88
CA ARG A 187 10.55 -29.33 -3.48
C ARG A 187 11.42 -28.40 -2.64
N GLU A 188 12.69 -28.76 -2.48
CA GLU A 188 13.63 -28.05 -1.58
C GLU A 188 14.36 -26.86 -2.24
N SER A 189 14.48 -26.83 -3.57
CA SER A 189 15.31 -25.82 -4.26
C SER A 189 14.51 -24.76 -5.00
N PHE A 190 14.76 -23.48 -4.65
CA PHE A 190 14.15 -22.30 -5.25
C PHE A 190 15.05 -21.62 -6.28
N SER A 191 14.55 -21.46 -7.51
CA SER A 191 15.27 -20.72 -8.55
C SER A 191 15.15 -19.20 -8.39
N LYS A 192 16.21 -18.56 -7.89
CA LYS A 192 16.30 -17.09 -7.80
C LYS A 192 16.17 -16.39 -9.18
N PRO A 193 16.78 -16.89 -10.28
CA PRO A 193 16.61 -16.29 -11.61
C PRO A 193 15.15 -16.23 -12.07
N GLN A 194 14.37 -17.28 -11.78
CA GLN A 194 12.95 -17.32 -12.11
C GLN A 194 12.15 -16.23 -11.35
N LEU A 195 12.47 -15.99 -10.08
CA LEU A 195 11.84 -14.90 -9.34
C LEU A 195 12.23 -13.52 -9.91
N GLN A 196 13.48 -13.36 -10.33
CA GLN A 196 13.95 -12.11 -10.93
C GLN A 196 13.26 -11.82 -12.27
N SER A 197 13.04 -12.82 -13.11
CA SER A 197 12.32 -12.64 -14.37
C SER A 197 10.85 -12.25 -14.15
N ILE A 198 10.16 -12.86 -13.17
CA ILE A 198 8.79 -12.47 -12.80
C ILE A 198 8.75 -11.04 -12.24
N LYS A 199 9.71 -10.66 -11.39
CA LYS A 199 9.80 -9.27 -10.90
C LYS A 199 10.05 -8.28 -12.03
N ALA A 200 10.85 -8.65 -13.03
CA ALA A 200 11.13 -7.81 -14.18
C ALA A 200 9.88 -7.65 -15.08
N SER A 201 9.16 -8.74 -15.37
CA SER A 201 7.93 -8.68 -16.16
C SER A 201 6.86 -7.82 -15.49
N LEU A 202 6.64 -7.98 -14.18
CA LEU A 202 5.69 -7.15 -13.43
C LEU A 202 6.06 -5.67 -13.41
N ARG A 203 7.36 -5.35 -13.33
CA ARG A 203 7.85 -3.96 -13.43
C ARG A 203 7.56 -3.37 -14.81
N GLN A 204 7.72 -4.17 -15.86
CA GLN A 204 7.43 -3.76 -17.23
C GLN A 204 5.92 -3.56 -17.45
N GLU A 205 5.09 -4.51 -17.02
CA GLU A 205 3.61 -4.43 -17.05
C GLU A 205 3.12 -3.17 -16.33
N LYS A 206 3.65 -2.89 -15.13
CA LYS A 206 3.35 -1.65 -14.39
C LYS A 206 3.79 -0.41 -15.16
N LYS A 207 4.96 -0.42 -15.79
CA LYS A 207 5.48 0.72 -16.56
C LYS A 207 4.61 1.02 -17.78
N GLU A 208 4.21 -0.01 -18.52
CA GLU A 208 3.35 0.08 -19.70
C GLU A 208 1.98 0.62 -19.30
N ARG A 209 1.34 0.04 -18.27
CA ARG A 209 0.06 0.54 -17.75
C ARG A 209 0.11 2.01 -17.37
N MET A 210 1.15 2.46 -16.65
CA MET A 210 1.27 3.89 -16.30
C MET A 210 1.46 4.77 -17.54
N LYS A 211 2.14 4.27 -18.57
CA LYS A 211 2.29 4.98 -19.85
C LYS A 211 0.94 5.11 -20.55
N ASP A 212 0.17 4.04 -20.62
CA ASP A 212 -1.14 4.03 -21.29
C ASP A 212 -2.12 4.96 -20.55
N MET A 213 -2.16 4.91 -19.22
CA MET A 213 -2.93 5.86 -18.40
C MET A 213 -2.53 7.31 -18.69
N SER A 214 -1.22 7.60 -18.76
CA SER A 214 -0.76 8.97 -19.06
C SER A 214 -1.18 9.44 -20.45
N GLN A 215 -1.16 8.56 -21.45
CA GLN A 215 -1.56 8.90 -22.82
C GLN A 215 -3.07 9.15 -22.91
N GLN A 216 -3.88 8.38 -22.18
CA GLN A 216 -5.31 8.59 -22.09
C GLN A 216 -5.64 9.96 -21.46
N GLU A 217 -4.97 10.33 -20.38
CA GLU A 217 -5.20 11.62 -19.72
C GLU A 217 -4.73 12.81 -20.58
N ILE A 218 -3.59 12.69 -21.27
CA ILE A 218 -3.15 13.71 -22.24
C ILE A 218 -4.18 13.84 -23.37
N GLY A 219 -4.69 12.72 -23.88
CA GLY A 219 -5.74 12.70 -24.90
C GLY A 219 -7.02 13.44 -24.47
N LYS A 220 -7.49 13.21 -23.24
CA LYS A 220 -8.65 13.91 -22.67
C LYS A 220 -8.41 15.42 -22.56
N SER A 221 -7.24 15.82 -22.06
CA SER A 221 -6.88 17.24 -21.92
C SER A 221 -6.81 17.99 -23.26
N LEU A 222 -6.45 17.30 -24.35
CA LEU A 222 -6.43 17.87 -25.69
C LEU A 222 -7.85 18.09 -26.25
N ILE A 223 -8.82 17.25 -25.86
CA ILE A 223 -10.21 17.33 -26.31
C ILE A 223 -10.95 18.48 -25.60
N ASP A 224 -10.70 18.69 -24.31
CA ASP A 224 -11.31 19.79 -23.54
C ASP A 224 -10.86 21.17 -24.04
N ASN A 225 -9.60 21.30 -24.47
CA ASN A 225 -9.04 22.54 -25.01
C ASN A 225 -9.52 22.88 -26.43
N THR A 226 -10.12 21.94 -27.17
CA THR A 226 -10.71 22.21 -28.49
C THR A 226 -12.05 22.96 -28.44
N SER A 227 -12.59 23.24 -27.24
CA SER A 227 -13.80 24.05 -27.06
C SER A 227 -13.55 25.57 -26.90
N PHE A 228 -12.28 26.01 -26.86
CA PHE A 228 -11.92 27.44 -26.85
C PHE A 228 -11.42 27.89 -28.22
N SER A 229 -12.34 28.43 -29.04
CA SER A 229 -11.99 29.16 -30.26
C SER A 229 -11.34 30.51 -29.90
N ALA A 230 -10.04 30.66 -30.16
CA ALA A 230 -9.46 31.83 -30.84
C ALA A 230 -7.92 31.79 -30.83
N ALA A 231 -7.36 31.71 -32.05
CA ALA A 231 -6.00 32.06 -32.49
C ALA A 231 -4.78 31.35 -31.84
N PRO A 232 -3.89 30.73 -32.63
CA PRO A 232 -2.61 30.24 -32.13
C PRO A 232 -1.68 31.42 -31.82
N PRO A 233 -1.05 31.51 -30.63
CA PRO A 233 0.09 32.39 -30.46
C PRO A 233 1.27 31.81 -31.26
N VAL A 234 1.84 32.64 -32.13
CA VAL A 234 3.08 32.35 -32.84
C VAL A 234 4.17 32.09 -31.82
N VAL A 235 4.67 30.85 -31.74
CA VAL A 235 5.82 30.49 -30.90
C VAL A 235 7.08 30.80 -31.70
N GLU A 236 7.68 31.97 -31.44
CA GLU A 236 9.09 32.18 -31.75
C GLU A 236 9.95 31.23 -30.91
N LYS A 237 10.80 30.46 -31.56
CA LYS A 237 11.77 29.58 -30.92
C LYS A 237 12.82 30.42 -30.20
N THR A 238 12.65 30.62 -28.89
CA THR A 238 13.72 31.11 -28.03
C THR A 238 14.25 29.95 -27.17
N SER A 239 15.47 29.57 -27.49
CA SER A 239 16.31 28.68 -26.71
C SER A 239 16.62 29.31 -25.35
N GLY A 240 15.87 28.96 -24.30
CA GLY A 240 16.18 29.48 -22.96
C GLY A 240 15.09 29.32 -21.90
N VAL A 241 14.56 28.11 -21.67
CA VAL A 241 13.56 27.86 -20.60
C VAL A 241 14.12 27.02 -19.44
N LYS A 242 15.45 26.91 -19.33
CA LYS A 242 16.09 26.23 -18.18
C LYS A 242 16.26 27.10 -16.93
N GLU A 243 16.05 28.42 -17.01
CA GLU A 243 16.34 29.33 -15.88
C GLU A 243 15.12 29.93 -15.16
N LEU A 244 13.91 29.84 -15.69
CA LEU A 244 12.75 30.54 -15.09
C LEU A 244 12.02 29.77 -13.98
N PHE A 245 12.30 28.48 -13.78
CA PHE A 245 11.81 27.72 -12.61
C PHE A 245 12.80 27.73 -11.43
N SER A 246 14.00 28.28 -11.62
CA SER A 246 15.08 28.29 -10.63
C SER A 246 15.01 29.48 -9.66
N THR A 247 14.35 30.58 -10.04
CA THR A 247 14.47 31.87 -9.35
C THR A 247 13.30 32.23 -8.41
N SER A 248 12.27 31.39 -8.27
CA SER A 248 11.16 31.65 -7.31
C SER A 248 11.26 30.87 -5.99
N LEU A 249 12.29 30.03 -5.81
CA LEU A 249 12.52 29.31 -4.56
C LEU A 249 13.80 29.83 -3.91
N THR A 250 13.69 30.94 -3.19
CA THR A 250 14.73 31.34 -2.25
C THR A 250 14.77 30.32 -1.11
N CYS A 251 15.73 29.40 -1.22
CA CYS A 251 16.04 28.40 -0.21
C CYS A 251 16.72 29.10 0.96
N SER A 252 16.06 29.14 2.12
CA SER A 252 16.68 29.59 3.38
C SER A 252 17.69 28.54 3.88
N PRO A 253 18.86 28.94 4.41
CA PRO A 253 20.00 28.05 4.59
C PRO A 253 19.91 27.31 5.93
N TYR A 254 19.19 26.20 5.96
CA TYR A 254 19.38 25.20 7.01
C TYR A 254 19.70 23.85 6.39
N SER A 255 21.01 23.62 6.26
CA SER A 255 21.58 22.33 5.90
C SER A 255 21.26 21.31 7.00
N LEU A 256 20.33 20.40 6.75
CA LEU A 256 20.19 19.17 7.52
C LEU A 256 20.49 17.98 6.60
N PHE A 257 21.77 17.61 6.53
CA PHE A 257 22.19 16.29 6.10
C PHE A 257 21.67 15.27 7.12
N LEU A 258 20.55 14.63 6.83
CA LEU A 258 20.02 13.53 7.64
C LEU A 258 20.20 12.22 6.88
N SER A 259 21.12 11.39 7.37
CA SER A 259 21.24 10.00 6.93
C SER A 259 20.02 9.19 7.39
N ASN A 260 19.66 8.17 6.60
CA ASN A 260 18.43 7.36 6.74
C ASN A 260 18.18 6.76 8.14
N SER A 261 19.19 6.65 9.00
CA SER A 261 19.03 6.14 10.37
C SER A 261 18.45 7.16 11.35
N CYS A 262 18.53 8.46 11.06
CA CYS A 262 18.14 9.52 12.00
C CYS A 262 16.63 9.86 11.95
N PHE A 263 15.97 9.66 10.79
CA PHE A 263 14.54 9.96 10.59
C PHE A 263 13.63 9.10 11.47
N ARG A 264 13.98 7.83 11.68
CA ARG A 264 13.16 6.85 12.40
C ARG A 264 13.00 7.18 13.89
N ASN A 265 14.03 7.76 14.53
CA ASN A 265 14.01 8.04 15.96
C ASN A 265 13.40 9.40 16.30
N ARG A 266 13.48 10.39 15.40
CA ARG A 266 13.01 11.75 15.68
C ARG A 266 11.51 11.95 15.44
N ALA A 267 10.92 11.20 14.51
CA ALA A 267 9.46 11.17 14.35
C ALA A 267 8.75 10.58 15.59
N ALA A 268 9.38 9.63 16.29
CA ALA A 268 8.84 9.08 17.54
C ALA A 268 8.91 10.07 18.72
N THR A 269 9.89 10.97 18.76
CA THR A 269 10.03 11.96 19.84
C THR A 269 9.05 13.13 19.72
N LEU A 270 8.57 13.45 18.52
CA LEU A 270 7.63 14.54 18.27
C LEU A 270 6.16 14.19 18.56
N VAL A 271 5.84 12.92 18.79
CA VAL A 271 4.48 12.44 19.13
C VAL A 271 4.24 12.41 20.66
N LEU A 272 5.25 12.68 21.48
CA LEU A 272 5.17 12.62 22.95
C LEU A 272 5.52 13.93 23.66
N ARG A 273 5.22 15.09 23.05
CA ARG A 273 5.20 16.38 23.74
C ARG A 273 3.98 17.20 23.37
#